data_AF-A0A2D4IWY2-F1
#
_entry.id   AF-A0A2D4IWY2-F1
#
_cell.length_a   1.000
_cell.length_b   1.000
_cell.length_c   1.000
_cell.angle_alpha   90.00
_cell.angle_beta   90.00
_cell.angle_gamma   90.00
#
_symmetry.space_group_name_H-M   'P 1'
#
loop_
_entity.id
_entity.type
_entity.pdbx_description
1 polymer ?
#
loop_
_entity_poly.entity_id
_entity_poly.type
_entity_poly.pdbx_seq_one_letter_code
_entity_poly.pdbx_strand_id
1 'polypeptide(L)'
;IQVFRAFDAYKMLDVLQEVRSYMSQQILSTSGPVKLLIVDSISAVICPFLGLRQPGGMALMMHLAREMKTLAKEFGIAILLTNHVTRAAAGGFKPALGRSWSFIPNTRLLLEKRKVNSEKAGRVASLMKSPRQAFGVHAELDLRNWEVKKGSPVTSEEGLNDGMGVSS
;
A
#
# COMPACT_ATOMS: atom_id res chain seq x y z
N ILE A 1 -15.94 1.64 13.98
CA ILE A 1 -14.48 1.59 13.67
C ILE A 1 -13.76 1.51 15.02
N GLN A 2 -12.90 0.50 15.20
CA GLN A 2 -12.07 0.38 16.41
C GLN A 2 -10.68 0.90 16.10
N VAL A 3 -10.04 1.57 17.08
CA VAL A 3 -8.75 2.23 16.89
C VAL A 3 -7.79 1.77 17.98
N PHE A 4 -6.64 1.27 17.57
CA PHE A 4 -5.54 0.85 18.45
C PHE A 4 -4.32 1.71 18.17
N ARG A 5 -3.59 2.08 19.24
CA ARG A 5 -2.33 2.81 19.13
C ARG A 5 -1.17 1.87 19.39
N ALA A 6 -0.33 1.69 18.39
CA ALA A 6 0.94 0.96 18.49
C ALA A 6 2.08 1.89 18.09
N PHE A 7 3.00 2.15 19.02
CA PHE A 7 4.13 3.06 18.82
C PHE A 7 5.45 2.33 18.56
N ASP A 8 5.44 1.00 18.66
CA ASP A 8 6.56 0.12 18.36
C ASP A 8 6.06 -1.22 17.78
N ALA A 9 7.00 -2.00 17.25
CA ALA A 9 6.71 -3.26 16.57
C ALA A 9 6.19 -4.37 17.52
N TYR A 10 6.56 -4.35 18.80
CA TYR A 10 6.09 -5.33 19.78
C TYR A 10 4.65 -5.04 20.18
N LYS A 11 4.33 -3.77 20.48
CA LYS A 11 2.95 -3.37 20.74
C LYS A 11 2.04 -3.66 19.55
N MET A 12 2.56 -3.54 18.32
CA MET A 12 1.81 -3.93 17.13
C MET A 12 1.52 -5.44 17.09
N LEU A 13 2.47 -6.30 17.48
CA LEU A 13 2.23 -7.74 17.60
C LEU A 13 1.13 -8.04 18.62
N ASP A 14 1.15 -7.39 19.78
CA ASP A 14 0.10 -7.55 20.80
C ASP A 14 -1.28 -7.18 20.24
N VAL A 15 -1.37 -6.05 19.54
CA VAL A 15 -2.62 -5.58 18.90
C VAL A 15 -3.10 -6.58 17.85
N LEU A 16 -2.21 -7.19 17.06
CA LEU A 16 -2.61 -8.22 16.09
C LEU A 16 -3.17 -9.47 16.77
N GLN A 17 -2.63 -9.88 17.93
CA GLN A 17 -3.18 -11.00 18.70
C GLN A 17 -4.52 -10.67 19.35
N GLU A 18 -4.70 -9.43 19.82
CA GLU A 18 -5.98 -8.95 20.34
C GLU A 18 -7.05 -8.93 19.25
N VAL A 19 -6.73 -8.40 18.06
CA VAL A 19 -7.61 -8.42 16.89
C VAL A 19 -7.97 -9.84 16.49
N ARG A 20 -7.00 -10.76 16.48
CA ARG A 20 -7.26 -12.19 16.22
C ARG A 20 -8.23 -12.77 17.24
N SER A 21 -7.99 -12.55 18.53
CA SER A 21 -8.84 -13.05 19.61
C SER A 21 -10.28 -12.52 19.48
N TYR A 22 -10.41 -11.23 19.18
CA TYR A 22 -11.70 -10.59 18.91
C TYR A 22 -12.41 -11.22 17.70
N MET A 23 -11.72 -11.40 16.58
CA MET A 23 -12.31 -12.01 15.37
C MET A 23 -12.69 -13.48 15.57
N SER A 24 -11.91 -14.25 16.33
CA SER A 24 -12.26 -15.63 16.70
C SER A 24 -13.53 -15.69 17.54
N GLN A 25 -13.75 -14.71 18.42
CA GLN A 25 -14.95 -14.62 19.26
C GLN A 25 -16.15 -14.04 18.51
N GLN A 26 -15.94 -13.29 17.41
CA GLN A 26 -17.04 -12.71 16.63
C GLN A 26 -18.02 -13.76 16.10
N ILE A 27 -17.57 -15.01 15.88
CA ILE A 27 -18.44 -16.15 15.50
C ILE A 27 -19.61 -16.32 16.49
N LEU A 28 -19.45 -15.89 17.75
CA LEU A 28 -20.44 -15.99 18.82
C LEU A 28 -21.22 -14.69 19.08
N SER A 29 -20.91 -13.61 18.37
CA SER A 29 -21.44 -12.26 18.65
C SER A 29 -22.41 -11.76 17.58
N THR A 30 -23.35 -10.88 17.93
CA THR A 30 -24.28 -10.25 16.98
C THR A 30 -23.63 -9.15 16.13
N SER A 31 -22.37 -8.80 16.43
CA SER A 31 -21.61 -7.80 15.69
C SER A 31 -21.20 -8.35 14.31
N GLY A 32 -21.39 -7.56 13.25
CA GLY A 32 -21.01 -7.97 11.90
C GLY A 32 -19.50 -8.25 11.76
N PRO A 33 -19.10 -9.11 10.80
CA PRO A 33 -17.72 -9.53 10.66
C PRO A 33 -16.80 -8.35 10.29
N VAL A 34 -15.61 -8.31 10.87
CA VAL A 34 -14.56 -7.39 10.42
C VAL A 34 -14.15 -7.74 8.99
N LYS A 35 -14.09 -6.75 8.10
CA LYS A 35 -13.72 -6.94 6.68
C LYS A 35 -12.40 -6.28 6.28
N LEU A 36 -11.93 -5.31 7.08
CA LEU A 36 -10.77 -4.48 6.76
C LEU A 36 -9.98 -4.15 8.03
N LEU A 37 -8.66 -4.37 7.97
CA LEU A 37 -7.68 -3.85 8.92
C LEU A 37 -6.80 -2.80 8.21
N ILE A 38 -6.67 -1.62 8.81
CA ILE A 38 -5.80 -0.55 8.30
C ILE A 38 -4.64 -0.37 9.28
N VAL A 39 -3.41 -0.41 8.77
CA VAL A 39 -2.20 -0.10 9.54
C VAL A 39 -1.60 1.20 9.00
N ASP A 40 -1.61 2.23 9.84
CA ASP A 40 -1.09 3.55 9.51
C ASP A 40 -0.05 4.03 10.54
N SER A 41 1.27 3.98 10.29
CA SER A 41 1.97 3.39 9.13
C SER A 41 2.93 2.28 9.58
N ILE A 42 3.05 1.20 8.78
CA ILE A 42 3.93 0.08 9.14
C ILE A 42 5.41 0.51 9.23
N SER A 43 5.81 1.51 8.44
CA SER A 43 7.15 2.07 8.52
C SER A 43 7.44 2.73 9.86
N ALA A 44 6.47 3.41 10.48
CA ALA A 44 6.70 4.14 11.73
C ALA A 44 7.12 3.20 12.87
N VAL A 45 6.55 1.99 12.92
CA VAL A 45 6.85 1.01 13.96
C VAL A 45 8.05 0.12 13.62
N ILE A 46 8.33 -0.12 12.34
CA ILE A 46 9.44 -1.01 11.92
C ILE A 46 10.77 -0.28 11.78
N CYS A 47 10.80 0.93 11.19
CA CYS A 47 12.03 1.64 10.85
C CYS A 47 13.01 1.81 12.03
N PRO A 48 12.58 2.07 13.28
CA PRO A 48 13.50 2.15 14.43
C PRO A 48 14.32 0.87 14.67
N PHE A 49 13.82 -0.29 14.23
CA PHE A 49 14.48 -1.58 14.36
C PHE A 49 15.35 -1.92 13.16
N LEU A 50 15.30 -1.15 12.07
CA LEU A 50 16.09 -1.41 10.87
C LEU A 50 17.38 -0.60 10.88
N GLY A 51 18.52 -1.29 10.88
CA GLY A 51 19.83 -0.67 10.79
C GLY A 51 20.96 -1.66 11.08
N LEU A 52 22.21 -1.24 10.83
CA LEU A 52 23.40 -2.07 11.05
C LEU A 52 23.57 -2.55 12.50
N ARG A 53 22.98 -1.82 13.46
CA ARG A 53 23.06 -2.12 14.89
C ARG A 53 21.98 -3.08 15.39
N GLN A 54 21.02 -3.46 14.54
CA GLN A 54 19.84 -4.23 14.92
C GLN A 54 19.63 -5.40 13.95
N PRO A 55 20.46 -6.46 14.04
CA PRO A 55 20.40 -7.59 13.10
C PRO A 55 19.05 -8.32 13.13
N GLY A 56 18.34 -8.28 14.27
CA GLY A 56 17.00 -8.87 14.43
C GLY A 56 15.85 -8.08 13.78
N GLY A 57 16.07 -6.83 13.37
CA GLY A 57 15.00 -5.98 12.83
C GLY A 57 14.35 -6.52 11.57
N MET A 58 15.15 -7.14 10.69
CA MET A 58 14.62 -7.80 9.49
C MET A 58 13.72 -8.98 9.88
N ALA A 59 14.11 -9.79 10.86
CA ALA A 59 13.30 -10.90 11.34
C ALA A 59 11.99 -10.42 11.97
N LEU A 60 12.03 -9.36 12.77
CA LEU A 60 10.85 -8.75 13.37
C LEU A 60 9.89 -8.19 12.30
N MET A 61 10.42 -7.51 11.29
CA MET A 61 9.63 -7.06 10.15
C MET A 61 8.96 -8.24 9.42
N MET A 62 9.70 -9.32 9.18
CA MET A 62 9.15 -10.52 8.55
C MET A 62 8.13 -11.25 9.44
N HIS A 63 8.29 -11.20 10.77
CA HIS A 63 7.33 -11.73 11.72
C HIS A 63 6.00 -10.96 11.63
N LEU A 64 6.04 -9.63 11.72
CA LEU A 64 4.85 -8.79 11.54
C LEU A 64 4.17 -9.00 10.19
N ALA A 65 4.95 -9.09 9.11
CA ALA A 65 4.43 -9.41 7.78
C ALA A 65 3.67 -10.75 7.76
N ARG A 66 4.25 -11.79 8.37
CA ARG A 66 3.64 -13.12 8.46
C ARG A 66 2.36 -13.09 9.29
N GLU A 67 2.36 -12.47 10.46
CA GLU A 67 1.17 -12.37 11.31
C GLU A 67 0.01 -11.70 10.56
N MET A 68 0.26 -10.58 9.89
CA MET A 68 -0.78 -9.92 9.08
C MET A 68 -1.26 -10.81 7.92
N LYS A 69 -0.36 -11.51 7.23
CA LYS A 69 -0.74 -12.43 6.13
C LYS A 69 -1.58 -13.60 6.63
N THR A 70 -1.22 -14.17 7.77
CA THR A 70 -1.98 -15.25 8.41
C THR A 70 -3.37 -14.75 8.78
N LEU A 71 -3.46 -13.58 9.43
CA LEU A 71 -4.74 -12.97 9.81
C LEU A 71 -5.65 -12.72 8.60
N ALA A 72 -5.10 -12.17 7.51
CA ALA A 72 -5.83 -11.94 6.27
C ALA A 72 -6.40 -13.23 5.67
N LYS A 73 -5.62 -14.32 5.71
CA LYS A 73 -6.02 -15.62 5.17
C LYS A 73 -7.00 -16.35 6.08
N GLU A 74 -6.77 -16.33 7.39
CA GLU A 74 -7.56 -17.03 8.41
C GLU A 74 -8.98 -16.47 8.49
N PHE A 75 -9.12 -15.14 8.49
CA PHE A 75 -10.42 -14.47 8.65
C PHE A 75 -10.99 -13.90 7.34
N GLY A 76 -10.29 -14.06 6.22
CA GLY A 76 -10.75 -13.55 4.91
C GLY A 76 -10.86 -12.03 4.82
N ILE A 77 -10.06 -11.29 5.59
CA ILE A 77 -10.10 -9.83 5.64
C ILE A 77 -9.12 -9.19 4.66
N ALA A 78 -9.44 -7.97 4.21
CA ALA A 78 -8.48 -7.11 3.53
C ALA A 78 -7.56 -6.43 4.57
N ILE A 79 -6.27 -6.31 4.25
CA ILE A 79 -5.33 -5.51 5.03
C ILE A 79 -4.77 -4.40 4.16
N LEU A 80 -4.98 -3.16 4.57
CA LEU A 80 -4.42 -1.97 3.95
C LEU A 80 -3.26 -1.47 4.82
N LEU A 81 -2.10 -1.30 4.20
CA LEU A 81 -0.89 -0.84 4.87
C LEU A 81 -0.47 0.49 4.25
N THR A 82 -0.31 1.53 5.05
CA THR A 82 0.40 2.74 4.62
C THR A 82 1.89 2.58 4.94
N ASN A 83 2.73 3.13 4.07
CA ASN A 83 4.17 3.08 4.21
C ASN A 83 4.76 4.42 3.75
N HIS A 84 5.77 4.91 4.45
CA HIS A 84 6.47 6.11 4.06
C HIS A 84 7.39 5.83 2.86
N VAL A 85 7.74 6.91 2.16
CA VAL A 85 8.72 6.89 1.06
C VAL A 85 10.00 7.60 1.49
N THR A 86 11.12 7.17 0.94
CA THR A 86 12.45 7.76 1.13
C THR A 86 13.06 8.06 -0.23
N ARG A 87 14.10 8.90 -0.27
CA ARG A 87 14.79 9.22 -1.51
C ARG A 87 15.81 8.13 -1.85
N ALA A 88 15.83 7.66 -3.09
CA ALA A 88 16.88 6.76 -3.56
C ALA A 88 18.14 7.54 -3.94
N ALA A 89 19.31 6.89 -3.85
CA ALA A 89 20.60 7.51 -4.20
C ALA A 89 20.68 7.89 -5.69
N ALA A 90 20.09 7.08 -6.56
CA ALA A 90 19.97 7.35 -8.00
C ALA A 90 18.88 8.40 -8.34
N GLY A 91 18.27 9.05 -7.35
CA GLY A 91 17.09 9.90 -7.53
C GLY A 91 15.76 9.13 -7.48
N GLY A 92 14.67 9.86 -7.30
CA GLY A 92 13.32 9.31 -7.18
C GLY A 92 12.95 8.79 -5.78
N PHE A 93 11.74 8.22 -5.66
CA PHE A 93 11.18 7.69 -4.42
C PHE A 93 11.32 6.18 -4.34
N LYS A 94 11.63 5.68 -3.14
CA LYS A 94 11.62 4.24 -2.80
C LYS A 94 10.83 4.02 -1.50
N PRO A 95 10.18 2.87 -1.32
CA PRO A 95 9.51 2.56 -0.05
C PRO A 95 10.51 2.49 1.11
N ALA A 96 10.14 2.97 2.29
CA ALA A 96 11.02 3.06 3.46
C ALA A 96 11.56 1.70 3.92
N LEU A 97 10.74 0.65 3.84
CA LEU A 97 11.09 -0.72 4.26
C LEU A 97 11.91 -1.53 3.23
N GLY A 98 12.26 -0.91 2.10
CA GLY A 98 13.20 -1.49 1.14
C GLY A 98 12.73 -2.75 0.40
N ARG A 99 13.69 -3.48 -0.18
CA ARG A 99 13.43 -4.60 -1.10
C ARG A 99 12.82 -5.81 -0.40
N SER A 100 13.25 -6.16 0.81
CA SER A 100 12.72 -7.30 1.56
C SER A 100 11.22 -7.19 1.79
N TRP A 101 10.71 -5.98 2.02
CA TRP A 101 9.29 -5.72 2.18
C TRP A 101 8.51 -5.72 0.86
N SER A 102 9.16 -5.47 -0.28
CA SER A 102 8.49 -5.26 -1.57
C SER A 102 7.66 -6.47 -2.06
N PHE A 103 8.00 -7.67 -1.58
CA PHE A 103 7.30 -8.90 -1.91
C PHE A 103 6.10 -9.17 -1.00
N ILE A 104 6.02 -8.52 0.16
CA ILE A 104 4.97 -8.76 1.16
C ILE A 104 3.59 -8.30 0.66
N PRO A 105 3.35 -7.03 0.27
CA PRO A 105 2.05 -6.64 -0.25
C PRO A 105 1.77 -7.29 -1.61
N ASN A 106 0.53 -7.74 -1.82
CA ASN A 106 0.07 -8.23 -3.13
C ASN A 106 -0.02 -7.07 -4.13
N THR A 107 -0.65 -5.98 -3.71
CA THR A 107 -0.87 -4.77 -4.50
C THR A 107 -0.15 -3.59 -3.86
N ARG A 108 0.47 -2.72 -4.66
CA ARG A 108 1.15 -1.52 -4.18
C ARG A 108 0.71 -0.30 -4.98
N LEU A 109 0.34 0.75 -4.27
CA LEU A 109 0.01 2.05 -4.83
C LEU A 109 1.05 3.08 -4.36
N LEU A 110 1.48 3.95 -5.27
CA LEU A 110 2.30 5.12 -4.95
C LEU A 110 1.41 6.35 -5.06
N LEU A 111 1.36 7.15 -4.00
CA LEU A 111 0.61 8.40 -3.95
C LEU A 111 1.58 9.57 -4.06
N GLU A 112 1.41 10.40 -5.08
CA GLU A 112 2.30 11.54 -5.34
C GLU A 112 1.52 12.84 -5.44
N LYS A 113 2.16 13.94 -5.00
CA LYS A 113 1.66 15.29 -5.24
C LYS A 113 2.07 15.74 -6.63
N ARG A 114 1.07 15.99 -7.49
CA ARG A 114 1.27 16.57 -8.81
C ARG A 114 0.85 18.04 -8.75
N LYS A 115 1.70 18.94 -9.23
CA LYS A 115 1.29 20.32 -9.49
C LYS A 115 0.49 20.32 -10.79
N VAL A 116 -0.80 20.59 -10.72
CA VAL A 116 -1.66 20.77 -11.89
C VAL A 116 -1.99 22.26 -11.95
N ASN A 117 -1.38 22.99 -12.89
CA ASN A 117 -1.48 24.45 -13.10
C ASN A 117 -1.48 25.30 -11.81
N SER A 118 -0.36 25.97 -11.51
CA SER A 118 0.01 26.92 -10.41
C SER A 118 -0.78 27.01 -9.09
N GLU A 119 -2.08 26.73 -9.02
CA GLU A 119 -2.95 26.91 -7.85
C GLU A 119 -3.64 25.61 -7.38
N LYS A 120 -3.68 24.52 -8.19
CA LYS A 120 -4.34 23.26 -7.79
C LYS A 120 -3.34 22.14 -7.49
N ALA A 121 -3.30 21.75 -6.21
CA ALA A 121 -2.48 20.64 -5.74
C ALA A 121 -3.20 19.29 -5.95
N GLY A 122 -3.10 18.73 -7.16
CA GLY A 122 -3.57 17.38 -7.44
C GLY A 122 -2.81 16.29 -6.67
N ARG A 123 -3.42 15.11 -6.56
CA ARG A 123 -2.74 13.88 -6.15
C ARG A 123 -2.90 12.84 -7.26
N VAL A 124 -1.94 11.95 -7.38
CA VAL A 124 -1.99 10.85 -8.35
C VAL A 124 -1.71 9.56 -7.59
N ALA A 125 -2.53 8.55 -7.83
CA ALA A 125 -2.26 7.19 -7.41
C ALA A 125 -1.77 6.37 -8.60
N SER A 126 -0.56 5.84 -8.51
CA SER A 126 0.06 4.99 -9.52
C SER A 126 0.15 3.56 -9.02
N LEU A 127 -0.27 2.60 -9.84
CA LEU A 127 -0.19 1.18 -9.54
C LEU A 127 1.23 0.65 -9.77
N MET A 128 1.94 0.37 -8.68
CA MET A 128 3.34 -0.05 -8.71
C MET A 128 3.51 -1.56 -8.79
N LYS A 129 2.51 -2.33 -8.34
CA LYS A 129 2.48 -3.80 -8.37
C LYS A 129 1.04 -4.26 -8.24
N SER A 130 0.63 -5.22 -9.05
CA SER A 130 -0.60 -5.98 -8.88
C SER A 130 -0.46 -7.35 -9.55
N PRO A 131 -0.96 -8.44 -8.95
CA PRO A 131 -1.03 -9.73 -9.63
C PRO A 131 -2.14 -9.80 -10.69
N ARG A 132 -3.06 -8.82 -10.73
CA ARG A 132 -4.28 -8.86 -11.55
C ARG A 132 -4.43 -7.70 -12.54
N GLN A 133 -3.49 -6.77 -12.57
CA GLN A 133 -3.57 -5.57 -13.42
C GLN A 133 -2.19 -5.23 -13.97
N ALA A 134 -2.17 -4.69 -15.20
CA ALA A 134 -0.96 -4.23 -15.86
C ALA A 134 -0.29 -3.07 -15.11
N PHE A 135 1.01 -2.93 -15.33
CA PHE A 135 1.80 -1.79 -14.83
C PHE A 135 1.42 -0.49 -15.56
N GLY A 136 1.66 0.67 -14.93
CA GLY A 136 1.46 1.99 -15.56
C GLY A 136 0.05 2.60 -15.39
N VAL A 137 -0.90 1.85 -14.80
CA VAL A 137 -2.22 2.38 -14.44
C VAL A 137 -2.06 3.47 -13.39
N HIS A 138 -2.61 4.65 -13.65
CA HIS A 138 -2.63 5.76 -12.72
C HIS A 138 -3.98 6.48 -12.75
N ALA A 139 -4.37 7.06 -11.61
CA ALA A 139 -5.60 7.82 -11.47
C ALA A 139 -5.31 9.14 -10.75
N GLU A 140 -5.91 10.22 -11.24
CA GLU A 140 -5.89 11.50 -10.53
C GLU A 140 -6.90 11.45 -9.37
N LEU A 141 -6.44 11.91 -8.22
CA LEU A 141 -7.19 11.97 -6.98
C LEU A 141 -7.43 13.44 -6.64
N ASP A 142 -8.69 13.85 -6.70
CA ASP A 142 -9.14 15.12 -6.14
C ASP A 142 -9.66 14.87 -4.72
N LEU A 143 -8.86 15.25 -3.71
CA LEU A 143 -9.25 15.09 -2.31
C LEU A 143 -10.40 16.04 -1.90
N ARG A 144 -10.70 17.07 -2.70
CA ARG A 144 -11.80 18.01 -2.43
C ARG A 144 -13.12 17.53 -3.02
N ASN A 145 -13.08 16.64 -4.00
CA ASN A 145 -14.25 16.05 -4.64
C ASN A 145 -14.10 14.53 -4.67
N TRP A 146 -14.52 13.87 -3.59
CA TRP A 146 -14.32 12.43 -3.34
C TRP A 146 -15.26 11.52 -4.16
N GLU A 147 -16.04 12.07 -5.09
CA GLU A 147 -16.85 11.24 -5.98
C GLU A 147 -15.94 10.31 -6.80
N VAL A 148 -16.08 9.01 -6.56
CA VAL A 148 -15.32 7.97 -7.26
C VAL A 148 -15.72 7.99 -8.73
N LYS A 149 -14.99 8.73 -9.55
CA LYS A 149 -15.10 8.63 -11.00
C LYS A 149 -14.70 7.21 -11.38
N LYS A 150 -15.65 6.39 -11.82
CA LYS A 150 -15.37 5.09 -12.43
C LYS A 150 -14.44 5.36 -13.63
N GLY A 151 -13.19 4.94 -13.52
CA GLY A 151 -12.17 5.23 -14.52
C GLY A 151 -12.56 4.65 -15.89
N SER A 152 -12.58 5.50 -16.90
CA SER A 152 -12.42 5.08 -18.29
C SER A 152 -10.98 4.59 -18.47
N PRO A 153 -10.73 3.42 -19.11
CA PRO A 153 -9.38 3.01 -19.42
C PRO A 153 -8.77 3.98 -20.43
N VAL A 154 -7.63 4.57 -20.08
CA VAL A 154 -6.80 5.30 -21.03
C VAL A 154 -6.13 4.25 -21.92
N THR A 155 -6.58 4.15 -23.17
CA THR A 155 -5.93 3.34 -24.21
C THR A 155 -4.58 3.95 -24.55
N SER A 156 -3.55 3.11 -24.55
CA SER A 156 -2.23 3.42 -25.08
C SER A 156 -2.35 3.91 -26.51
N GLU A 157 -1.79 5.08 -26.84
CA GLU A 157 -1.59 5.48 -28.23
C GLU A 157 -0.46 4.61 -28.82
N GLU A 158 -0.84 3.51 -29.47
CA GLU A 158 -0.01 2.88 -30.50
C GLU A 158 -0.37 3.50 -31.85
N GLY A 159 0.31 4.60 -32.18
CA GLY A 159 0.32 5.17 -33.52
C GLY A 159 1.38 4.50 -34.37
N LEU A 160 0.97 3.42 -35.03
CA LEU A 160 1.67 2.73 -36.12
C LEU A 160 1.93 3.73 -37.27
N ASN A 161 3.16 4.17 -37.46
CA ASN A 161 3.57 4.99 -38.61
C ASN A 161 4.23 4.08 -39.64
N ASP A 162 3.41 3.43 -40.46
CA ASP A 162 3.83 2.75 -41.69
C ASP A 162 3.07 3.34 -42.88
N GLY A 163 3.81 3.84 -43.88
CA GLY A 163 3.37 3.77 -45.27
C GLY A 163 3.04 5.07 -46.01
N MET A 164 3.98 5.42 -46.90
CA MET A 164 3.74 5.91 -48.27
C MET A 164 3.22 7.34 -48.49
N GLY A 165 4.15 8.20 -48.92
CA GLY A 165 3.91 9.30 -49.85
C GLY A 165 4.87 9.18 -51.03
N VAL A 166 4.34 8.75 -52.18
CA VAL A 166 4.96 8.88 -53.51
C VAL A 166 4.41 10.16 -54.16
N SER A 167 5.16 10.71 -55.12
CA SER A 167 4.90 11.84 -56.04
C SER A 167 5.58 13.15 -55.60
N SER A 168 6.44 13.82 -56.39
CA SER A 168 6.83 13.72 -57.81
C SER A 168 8.28 14.16 -58.00
#